data_AF-A0A959IT35-F1
#
_entry.id   AF-A0A959IT35-F1
#
_cell.length_a   1.000
_cell.length_b   1.000
_cell.length_c   1.000
_cell.angle_alpha   90.00
_cell.angle_beta   90.00
_cell.angle_gamma   90.00
#
_symmetry.space_group_name_H-M   'P 1'
#
loop_
_entity.id
_entity.type
_entity.pdbx_description
1 polymer ?
#
loop_
_entity_poly.entity_id
_entity_poly.type
_entity_poly.pdbx_seq_one_letter_code
_entity_poly.pdbx_strand_id
1 'polypeptide(L)'
;ALRLATSLLQRIGTKRVHLSMGLMGYIVSIPVFADSGFLILSSLNKAMTRKAGLSLAGTVAALGLGLTVSHTMVPPTPGPIAAAGILGADLGQVFLVGLATSLFALFCCLLFAKWIGRVLPIDPDGPLT
;
A
#
# COMPACT_ATOMS: atom_id res chain seq x y z
N ALA A 1 -8.51 3.36 12.71
CA ALA A 1 -8.38 3.11 11.25
C ALA A 1 -9.16 4.12 10.40
N LEU A 2 -10.50 4.17 10.48
CA LEU A 2 -11.32 5.00 9.58
C LEU A 2 -10.96 6.50 9.59
N ARG A 3 -10.75 7.09 10.78
CA ARG A 3 -10.32 8.50 10.95
C ARG A 3 -8.94 8.78 10.34
N LEU A 4 -7.98 7.85 10.51
CA LEU A 4 -6.64 7.98 9.90
C LEU A 4 -6.71 7.94 8.38
N ALA A 5 -7.48 7.00 7.83
CA ALA A 5 -7.73 6.92 6.40
C ALA A 5 -8.37 8.22 5.89
N THR A 6 -9.38 8.77 6.60
CA THR A 6 -10.03 10.03 6.20
C THR A 6 -9.13 11.26 6.30
N SER A 7 -8.27 11.35 7.32
CA SER A 7 -7.32 12.45 7.44
C SER A 7 -6.19 12.37 6.41
N LEU A 8 -5.68 11.17 6.12
CA LEU A 8 -4.69 10.96 5.06
C LEU A 8 -5.27 11.33 3.69
N LEU A 9 -6.55 11.01 3.45
CA LEU A 9 -7.25 11.40 2.23
C LEU A 9 -7.30 12.91 1.98
N GLN A 10 -7.58 13.70 3.02
CA GLN A 10 -7.67 15.15 2.87
C GLN A 10 -6.31 15.79 2.55
N ARG A 11 -5.20 15.15 2.98
CA ARG A 11 -3.84 15.65 2.75
C ARG A 11 -3.22 15.25 1.41
N ILE A 12 -3.48 14.04 0.94
CA ILE A 12 -2.65 13.43 -0.10
C ILE A 12 -2.97 13.93 -1.53
N GLY A 13 -4.18 14.46 -1.76
CA GLY A 13 -4.54 15.12 -3.03
C GLY A 13 -4.60 14.18 -4.25
N THR A 14 -5.22 14.66 -5.34
CA THR A 14 -5.49 13.89 -6.57
C THR A 14 -4.38 13.95 -7.61
N LYS A 15 -3.34 14.76 -7.42
CA LYS A 15 -2.31 15.01 -8.45
C LYS A 15 -1.47 13.79 -8.82
N ARG A 16 -1.37 12.75 -7.96
CA ARG A 16 -0.59 11.51 -8.23
C ARG A 16 -1.22 10.26 -7.60
N VAL A 17 -2.42 9.88 -8.03
CA VAL A 17 -3.22 8.80 -7.40
C VAL A 17 -2.46 7.49 -7.16
N HIS A 18 -1.65 6.99 -8.10
CA HIS A 18 -0.88 5.76 -7.88
C HIS A 18 0.08 5.87 -6.67
N LEU A 19 0.81 6.98 -6.58
CA LEU A 19 1.73 7.22 -5.47
C LEU A 19 0.98 7.46 -4.16
N SER A 20 -0.13 8.21 -4.23
CA SER A 20 -1.04 8.43 -3.12
C SER A 20 -1.53 7.12 -2.52
N MET A 21 -2.00 6.19 -3.36
CA MET A 21 -2.56 4.91 -2.93
C MET A 21 -1.48 3.99 -2.36
N GLY A 22 -0.30 3.91 -2.98
CA GLY A 22 0.79 3.09 -2.45
C GLY A 22 1.33 3.58 -1.12
N LEU A 23 1.53 4.90 -0.96
CA LEU A 23 1.94 5.46 0.34
C LEU A 23 0.86 5.30 1.41
N MET A 24 -0.41 5.43 1.04
CA MET A 24 -1.50 5.25 1.99
C MET A 24 -1.59 3.80 2.45
N GLY A 25 -1.43 2.85 1.53
CA GLY A 25 -1.29 1.44 1.87
C GLY A 25 -0.11 1.21 2.82
N TYR A 26 1.05 1.79 2.50
CA TYR A 26 2.26 1.66 3.32
C TYR A 26 2.03 2.12 4.77
N ILE A 27 1.49 3.33 4.96
CA ILE A 27 1.28 3.91 6.29
C ILE A 27 0.17 3.20 7.07
N VAL A 28 -0.93 2.85 6.40
CA VAL A 28 -2.10 2.25 7.07
C VAL A 28 -1.84 0.78 7.46
N SER A 29 -0.95 0.08 6.76
CA SER A 29 -0.59 -1.31 7.08
C SER A 29 0.07 -1.53 8.44
N ILE A 30 0.66 -0.47 9.01
CA ILE A 30 1.39 -0.53 10.27
C ILE A 30 0.40 -0.71 11.45
N PRO A 31 -0.66 0.12 11.58
CA PRO A 31 -1.69 -0.09 12.60
C PRO A 31 -2.81 -1.06 12.18
N VAL A 32 -2.98 -1.35 10.90
CA VAL A 32 -4.07 -2.19 10.37
C VAL A 32 -3.45 -3.31 9.54
N PHE A 33 -3.74 -4.57 9.87
CA PHE A 33 -3.28 -5.72 9.08
C PHE A 33 -3.57 -5.52 7.58
N ALA A 34 -2.70 -6.05 6.71
CA ALA A 34 -2.77 -5.84 5.27
C ALA A 34 -4.16 -6.16 4.68
N ASP A 35 -4.76 -7.27 5.09
CA ASP A 35 -6.06 -7.73 4.58
C ASP A 35 -7.20 -6.78 4.96
N SER A 36 -7.30 -6.42 6.24
CA SER A 36 -8.31 -5.48 6.73
C SER A 36 -8.08 -4.08 6.16
N GLY A 37 -6.81 -3.66 6.03
CA GLY A 37 -6.43 -2.38 5.43
C GLY A 37 -6.86 -2.30 3.97
N PHE A 38 -6.63 -3.36 3.20
CA PHE A 38 -7.04 -3.44 1.80
C PHE A 38 -8.56 -3.36 1.67
N LEU A 39 -9.32 -4.13 2.46
CA LEU A 39 -10.79 -4.11 2.43
C LEU A 39 -11.34 -2.70 2.69
N ILE A 40 -10.84 -2.02 3.73
CA ILE A 40 -11.28 -0.68 4.12
C ILE A 40 -10.93 0.34 3.04
N LEU A 41 -9.70 0.27 2.49
CA LEU A 41 -9.19 1.23 1.52
C LEU A 41 -9.65 0.93 0.09
N SER A 42 -10.22 -0.23 -0.20
CA SER A 42 -10.67 -0.62 -1.55
C SER A 42 -11.79 0.28 -2.06
N SER A 43 -12.82 0.51 -1.23
CA SER A 43 -13.93 1.42 -1.56
C SER A 43 -13.44 2.82 -1.93
N LEU A 44 -12.44 3.29 -1.21
CA LEU A 44 -11.82 4.58 -1.38
C LEU A 44 -10.91 4.65 -2.60
N ASN A 45 -10.11 3.62 -2.82
CA ASN A 45 -9.30 3.50 -4.01
C ASN A 45 -10.16 3.56 -5.26
N LYS A 46 -11.31 2.86 -5.26
CA LYS A 46 -12.28 2.92 -6.35
C LYS A 46 -12.79 4.35 -6.59
N ALA A 47 -13.20 5.05 -5.53
CA ALA A 47 -13.67 6.44 -5.62
C ALA A 47 -12.60 7.41 -6.16
N MET A 48 -11.35 7.29 -5.69
CA MET A 48 -10.23 8.12 -6.13
C MET A 48 -9.82 7.83 -7.58
N THR A 49 -9.85 6.57 -7.97
CA THR A 49 -9.56 6.12 -9.34
C THR A 49 -10.59 6.68 -10.31
N ARG A 50 -11.87 6.59 -9.96
CA ARG A 50 -12.98 7.16 -10.73
C ARG A 50 -12.83 8.67 -10.92
N LYS A 51 -12.58 9.40 -9.83
CA LYS A 51 -12.38 10.86 -9.88
C LYS A 51 -11.18 11.28 -10.74
N ALA A 52 -10.15 10.43 -10.81
CA ALA A 52 -8.95 10.71 -11.58
C ALA A 52 -8.98 10.19 -13.02
N GLY A 53 -10.02 9.44 -13.42
CA GLY A 53 -10.10 8.84 -14.76
C GLY A 53 -8.97 7.86 -15.06
N LEU A 54 -8.51 7.10 -14.05
CA LEU A 54 -7.42 6.14 -14.18
C LEU A 54 -7.95 4.70 -14.26
N SER A 55 -7.10 3.76 -14.70
CA SER A 55 -7.39 2.34 -14.59
C SER A 55 -7.42 1.89 -13.13
N LEU A 56 -8.46 1.15 -12.76
CA LEU A 56 -8.58 0.55 -11.43
C LEU A 56 -7.46 -0.46 -11.14
N ALA A 57 -6.96 -1.17 -12.17
CA ALA A 57 -5.89 -2.15 -12.01
C ALA A 57 -4.63 -1.54 -11.39
N GLY A 58 -4.20 -0.39 -11.91
CA GLY A 58 -2.97 0.26 -11.46
C GLY A 58 -3.08 0.84 -10.05
N THR A 59 -4.24 1.39 -9.69
CA THR A 59 -4.44 2.00 -8.37
C THR A 59 -4.66 0.95 -7.28
N VAL A 60 -5.41 -0.13 -7.59
CA VAL A 60 -5.56 -1.30 -6.70
C VAL A 60 -4.20 -1.98 -6.48
N ALA A 61 -3.42 -2.18 -7.56
CA ALA A 61 -2.08 -2.73 -7.45
C ALA A 61 -1.18 -1.83 -6.59
N ALA A 62 -1.22 -0.51 -6.79
CA ALA A 62 -0.45 0.42 -5.96
C ALA A 62 -0.81 0.31 -4.48
N LEU A 63 -2.11 0.27 -4.16
CA LEU A 63 -2.60 0.13 -2.79
C LEU A 63 -2.16 -1.20 -2.16
N GLY A 64 -2.43 -2.32 -2.84
CA GLY A 64 -2.13 -3.66 -2.33
C GLY A 64 -0.63 -3.91 -2.15
N LEU A 65 0.18 -3.48 -3.12
CA LEU A 65 1.64 -3.57 -3.02
C LEU A 65 2.18 -2.66 -1.91
N GLY A 66 1.63 -1.45 -1.77
CA GLY A 66 1.96 -0.55 -0.68
C GLY A 66 1.70 -1.17 0.69
N LEU A 67 0.54 -1.80 0.88
CA LEU A 67 0.17 -2.49 2.14
C LEU A 67 1.10 -3.67 2.45
N THR A 68 1.36 -4.51 1.45
CA THR A 68 2.13 -5.75 1.63
C THR A 68 3.60 -5.50 1.91
N VAL A 69 4.22 -4.53 1.23
CA VAL A 69 5.64 -4.18 1.41
C VAL A 69 5.94 -3.80 2.86
N SER A 70 5.21 -2.85 3.43
CA SER A 70 5.42 -2.43 4.82
C SER A 70 5.02 -3.50 5.83
N HIS A 71 3.93 -4.24 5.57
CA HIS A 71 3.45 -5.27 6.49
C HIS A 71 4.42 -6.45 6.62
N THR A 72 5.12 -6.80 5.54
CA THR A 72 6.03 -7.96 5.50
C THR A 72 7.49 -7.62 5.78
N MET A 73 7.93 -6.38 5.56
CA MET A 73 9.34 -6.03 5.64
C MET A 73 9.70 -5.19 6.88
N VAL A 74 8.75 -4.47 7.49
CA VAL A 74 9.02 -3.59 8.63
C VAL A 74 8.52 -4.21 9.94
N PRO A 75 9.40 -4.49 10.93
CA PRO A 75 8.98 -4.84 12.29
C PRO A 75 8.23 -3.66 12.91
N PRO A 76 6.90 -3.72 13.02
CA PRO A 76 6.33 -4.22 14.27
C PRO A 76 5.35 -5.37 14.04
N THR A 77 5.34 -5.96 12.85
CA THR A 77 4.42 -7.03 12.48
C THR A 77 4.91 -8.39 12.99
N PRO A 78 3.99 -9.34 13.26
CA PRO A 78 4.34 -10.60 13.91
C PRO A 78 5.38 -11.43 13.15
N GLY A 79 5.34 -11.41 11.81
CA GLY A 79 6.27 -12.18 10.96
C GLY A 79 7.73 -11.74 11.09
N PRO A 80 8.09 -10.48 10.76
CA PRO A 80 9.44 -9.94 10.93
C PRO A 80 9.94 -10.00 12.37
N ILE A 81 9.08 -9.75 13.37
CA ILE A 81 9.44 -9.87 14.78
C ILE A 81 9.78 -11.32 15.13
N ALA A 82 8.96 -12.28 14.71
CA ALA A 82 9.21 -13.70 14.96
C ALA A 82 10.50 -14.17 14.29
N ALA A 83 10.75 -13.77 13.04
CA ALA A 83 11.98 -14.09 12.33
C ALA A 83 13.22 -13.52 13.04
N ALA A 84 13.16 -12.27 13.50
CA ALA A 84 14.25 -11.66 14.27
C ALA A 84 14.48 -12.40 15.59
N GLY A 85 13.41 -12.78 16.30
CA GLY A 85 13.49 -13.54 17.55
C GLY A 85 14.08 -14.94 17.38
N ILE A 86 13.70 -15.65 16.31
CA ILE A 86 14.23 -16.99 16.00
C ILE A 86 15.73 -16.93 15.63
N LEU A 87 16.14 -15.89 14.88
CA LEU A 87 17.53 -15.71 14.46
C LEU A 87 18.42 -15.06 15.53
N GLY A 88 17.85 -14.64 16.66
CA GLY A 88 18.58 -13.89 17.70
C GLY A 88 19.09 -12.53 17.21
N ALA A 89 18.44 -11.95 16.20
CA ALA A 89 18.85 -10.69 15.59
C ALA A 89 18.36 -9.48 16.41
N ASP A 90 19.15 -8.40 16.39
CA ASP A 90 18.76 -7.14 17.05
C ASP A 90 17.56 -6.50 16.33
N LEU A 91 16.46 -6.29 17.06
CA LEU A 91 15.24 -5.73 16.50
C LEU A 91 15.43 -4.31 15.95
N GLY A 92 16.33 -3.52 16.54
CA GLY A 92 16.65 -2.17 16.05
C GLY A 92 17.33 -2.21 14.68
N GLN A 93 18.28 -3.12 14.49
CA GLN A 93 18.94 -3.33 13.20
C GLN A 93 17.97 -3.85 12.14
N VAL A 94 17.15 -4.86 12.48
CA VAL A 94 16.14 -5.39 11.57
C VAL A 94 15.14 -4.32 11.19
N PHE A 95 14.78 -3.42 12.11
CA PHE A 95 13.91 -2.28 11.82
C PHE A 95 14.52 -1.33 10.79
N LEU A 96 15.76 -0.92 10.99
CA LEU A 96 16.45 0.01 10.08
C LEU A 96 16.64 -0.59 8.69
N VAL A 97 17.10 -1.84 8.62
CA VAL A 97 17.28 -2.55 7.34
C VAL A 97 15.93 -2.79 6.66
N GLY A 98 14.92 -3.19 7.42
CA GLY A 98 13.55 -3.41 6.92
C GLY A 98 12.95 -2.14 6.35
N LEU A 99 13.12 -1.00 7.01
CA LEU A 99 12.62 0.30 6.54
C LEU A 99 13.36 0.78 5.28
N ALA A 100 14.68 0.63 5.22
CA ALA A 100 15.45 1.02 4.04
C ALA A 100 15.08 0.16 2.81
N THR A 101 14.97 -1.16 2.99
CA THR A 101 14.64 -2.09 1.92
C THR A 101 13.18 -1.97 1.49
N SER A 102 12.24 -1.71 2.41
CA SER A 102 10.83 -1.52 2.09
C SER A 102 10.57 -0.23 1.30
N LEU A 103 11.29 0.86 1.56
CA LEU A 103 11.18 2.10 0.77
C LEU A 103 11.64 1.89 -0.67
N PHE A 104 12.73 1.13 -0.86
CA PHE A 104 13.18 0.75 -2.18
C PHE A 104 12.17 -0.16 -2.89
N ALA A 105 11.62 -1.16 -2.19
CA ALA A 105 10.60 -2.04 -2.72
C ALA A 105 9.33 -1.27 -3.10
N LEU A 106 8.88 -0.33 -2.27
CA LEU A 106 7.73 0.54 -2.53
C LEU A 106 7.93 1.33 -3.84
N PHE A 107 9.12 1.86 -4.07
CA PHE A 107 9.43 2.55 -5.32
C PHE A 107 9.26 1.64 -6.54
N CYS A 108 9.83 0.43 -6.51
CA CYS A 108 9.67 -0.58 -7.56
C CYS A 108 8.19 -0.97 -7.76
N CYS A 109 7.44 -1.18 -6.68
CA CYS A 109 6.02 -1.49 -6.71
C CYS A 109 5.20 -0.37 -7.36
N LEU A 110 5.52 0.90 -7.10
CA LEU A 110 4.84 2.04 -7.72
C LEU A 110 5.11 2.13 -9.22
N LEU A 111 6.32 1.79 -9.68
CA LEU A 111 6.63 1.70 -11.10
C LEU A 111 5.83 0.58 -11.77
N PHE A 112 5.79 -0.60 -11.14
CA PHE A 112 5.00 -1.72 -11.61
C PHE A 112 3.50 -1.39 -11.66
N ALA A 113 2.96 -0.75 -10.61
CA ALA A 113 1.56 -0.34 -10.55
C ALA A 113 1.17 0.64 -11.66
N LYS A 114 2.07 1.58 -12.01
CA LYS A 114 1.86 2.47 -13.16
C LYS A 114 1.91 1.72 -14.49
N TRP A 115 2.80 0.74 -14.61
CA TRP A 115 2.91 -0.07 -15.82
C TRP A 115 1.65 -0.91 -16.03
N ILE A 116 1.20 -1.63 -15.00
CA ILE A 116 0.00 -2.48 -15.11
C ILE A 116 -1.27 -1.66 -15.34
N GLY A 117 -1.38 -0.46 -14.78
CA GLY A 117 -2.48 0.45 -15.05
C GLY A 117 -2.54 0.94 -16.51
N ARG A 118 -1.43 0.89 -17.26
CA ARG A 118 -1.39 1.18 -18.69
C ARG A 118 -1.71 -0.05 -19.55
N VAL A 119 -1.27 -1.23 -19.12
CA VAL A 119 -1.46 -2.49 -19.85
C VAL A 119 -2.88 -3.01 -19.70
N LEU A 120 -3.45 -2.89 -18.51
CA LEU A 120 -4.79 -3.38 -18.16
C LEU A 120 -5.70 -2.19 -17.84
N PRO A 121 -6.39 -1.62 -18.85
CA PRO A 121 -7.40 -0.58 -18.61
C PRO A 121 -8.66 -1.24 -18.03
N ILE A 122 -8.83 -1.18 -16.71
CA ILE A 122 -10.03 -1.64 -16.02
C ILE A 122 -10.83 -0.41 -15.63
N ASP A 123 -12.06 -0.33 -16.15
CA ASP A 123 -12.98 0.74 -15.79
C ASP A 123 -13.42 0.58 -14.33
N PRO A 124 -13.24 1.59 -13.46
CA PRO A 124 -13.79 1.57 -12.12
C PRO A 124 -15.32 1.38 -12.06
N ASP A 125 -16.08 1.72 -13.09
CA ASP A 125 -17.53 1.55 -13.15
C ASP A 125 -17.97 0.25 -13.86
N GLY A 126 -17.02 -0.59 -14.29
CA GLY A 126 -17.31 -1.90 -14.91
C GLY A 126 -17.91 -2.92 -13.94
N PRO A 127 -18.68 -3.91 -14.44
CA PRO A 127 -19.18 -5.00 -13.61
C PRO A 127 -18.00 -5.73 -12.94
N LEU A 128 -18.11 -5.99 -11.64
CA LEU A 128 -17.20 -6.88 -10.92
C LEU A 128 -17.48 -8.30 -11.40
N THR A 129 -16.86 -8.71 -12.52
CA THR A 129 -16.85 -10.10 -12.98
C THR A 129 -16.03 -10.95 -12.04
#